data_AF-A0A534LGR7-F1
#
_entry.id   AF-A0A534LGR7-F1
#
_cell.length_a   1.000
_cell.length_b   1.000
_cell.length_c   1.000
_cell.angle_alpha   90.00
_cell.angle_beta   90.00
_cell.angle_gamma   90.00
#
_symmetry.space_group_name_H-M   'P 1'
#
loop_
_entity.id
_entity.type
_entity.pdbx_description
1 polymer ?
#
loop_
_entity_poly.entity_id
_entity_poly.type
_entity_poly.pdbx_seq_one_letter_code
_entity_poly.pdbx_strand_id
1 'polypeptide(L)' 'MITLPSETRAVGSCILVVDDDEGVRENLAELFGLVGYSVLTAAN' A
#
# COMPACT_ATOMS: atom_id res chain seq x y z
N MET A 1 -7.39 17.73 22.25
CA MET A 1 -6.34 17.42 21.25
C MET A 1 -6.37 15.92 21.04
N ILE A 2 -6.95 15.45 19.94
CA ILE A 2 -6.89 14.02 19.59
C ILE A 2 -5.48 13.79 19.06
N THR A 3 -4.66 13.09 19.83
CA THR A 3 -3.36 12.61 19.34
C THR A 3 -3.67 11.41 18.45
N LEU A 4 -3.65 11.58 17.13
CA LEU A 4 -3.56 10.42 16.25
C LEU A 4 -2.28 9.69 16.65
N PRO A 5 -2.33 8.37 16.94
CA PRO A 5 -1.12 7.62 17.25
C PRO A 5 -0.15 7.87 16.09
N SER A 6 1.09 8.26 16.39
CA SER A 6 2.14 8.34 15.36
C SER A 6 2.06 7.05 14.57
N GLU A 7 1.72 7.16 13.28
CA GLU A 7 1.64 6.01 12.38
C GLU A 7 2.94 5.25 12.58
N THR A 8 2.86 4.14 13.30
CA THR A 8 3.99 3.26 13.45
C THR A 8 4.10 2.67 12.07
N ARG A 9 4.91 3.29 11.22
CA ARG A 9 5.39 2.71 9.98
C ARG A 9 6.13 1.47 10.43
N ALA A 10 5.40 0.38 10.62
CA ALA A 10 5.99 -0.87 11.05
C ALA A 10 6.93 -1.24 9.91
N VAL A 11 8.22 -1.14 10.18
CA VAL A 11 9.27 -1.46 9.22
C VAL A 11 8.95 -2.86 8.70
N GLY A 12 8.66 -2.99 7.40
CA GLY A 12 8.19 -4.23 6.78
C GLY A 12 6.66 -4.40 6.65
N SER A 13 5.87 -3.34 6.79
CA SER A 13 4.43 -3.39 6.49
C SER A 13 4.19 -3.71 5.01
N CYS A 14 3.32 -4.70 4.76
CA CYS A 14 2.95 -5.12 3.41
C CYS A 14 1.50 -4.73 3.10
N ILE A 15 1.27 -4.16 1.92
CA ILE A 15 -0.04 -3.74 1.41
C ILE A 15 -0.47 -4.73 0.33
N LEU A 16 -1.71 -5.22 0.40
CA LEU A 16 -2.34 -5.98 -0.68
C LEU A 16 -3.34 -5.07 -1.41
N VAL A 17 -3.13 -4.89 -2.71
CA VAL A 17 -4.05 -4.18 -3.60
C VAL A 17 -4.87 -5.20 -4.37
N VAL A 18 -6.19 -5.18 -4.17
CA VAL A 18 -7.14 -6.02 -4.90
C VAL A 18 -8.05 -5.12 -5.72
N ASP A 19 -7.93 -5.22 -7.04
CA ASP A 19 -8.69 -4.42 -7.99
C ASP A 19 -8.86 -5.24 -9.27
N ASP A 20 -9.94 -5.06 -10.03
CA ASP A 20 -10.17 -5.76 -11.30
C ASP A 20 -9.38 -5.12 -12.45
N ASP A 21 -9.07 -3.83 -12.36
CA ASP A 21 -8.30 -3.09 -13.36
C ASP A 21 -6.79 -3.24 -13.14
N GLU A 22 -6.09 -3.74 -14.16
CA GLU A 22 -4.63 -3.94 -14.13
C GLU A 22 -3.84 -2.62 -14.02
N GLY A 23 -4.25 -1.59 -14.75
CA GLY A 23 -3.57 -0.29 -14.72
C GLY A 23 -3.69 0.38 -13.36
N VAL A 24 -4.83 0.20 -12.68
CA VAL A 24 -5.01 0.66 -11.30
C VAL A 24 -4.09 -0.09 -10.34
N ARG A 25 -4.02 -1.42 -10.42
CA ARG A 25 -3.13 -2.23 -9.56
C ARG A 25 -1.66 -1.85 -9.72
N GLU A 26 -1.20 -1.67 -10.95
CA GLU A 26 0.19 -1.28 -11.26
C GLU A 26 0.51 0.10 -10.70
N ASN A 27 -0.33 1.10 -10.98
CA ASN A 27 -0.13 2.47 -10.51
C ASN A 27 -0.09 2.57 -8.97
N LEU A 28 -0.96 1.81 -8.28
CA LEU A 28 -0.95 1.76 -6.81
C LEU A 28 0.28 1.04 -6.26
N ALA A 29 0.71 -0.06 -6.89
CA ALA A 29 1.91 -0.78 -6.48
C ALA A 29 3.17 0.07 -6.60
N GLU A 30 3.30 0.83 -7.68
CA GLU A 30 4.40 1.78 -7.85
C GLU A 30 4.37 2.89 -6.79
N LEU A 31 3.20 3.51 -6.59
CA LEU A 31 3.04 4.60 -5.62
C LEU A 31 3.42 4.15 -4.19
N PHE A 32 2.90 3.02 -3.73
CA PHE A 32 3.18 2.52 -2.38
C PHE A 32 4.60 1.97 -2.26
N GLY A 33 5.15 1.40 -3.33
CA GLY A 33 6.55 0.99 -3.40
C GLY A 33 7.52 2.18 -3.22
N LEU A 34 7.24 3.31 -3.87
CA LEU A 34 8.02 4.56 -3.71
C LEU A 34 7.97 5.11 -2.28
N VAL A 35 6.85 4.89 -1.58
CA VAL A 35 6.65 5.28 -0.18
C VAL A 35 7.37 4.31 0.78
N GLY A 36 7.90 3.19 0.28
CA GLY A 36 8.71 2.22 1.03
C GLY A 36 7.91 1.06 1.61
N TYR A 37 6.69 0.82 1.12
CA TYR A 37 5.91 -0.36 1.48
C TYR A 37 6.24 -1.53 0.55
N SER A 38 6.12 -2.75 1.07
CA SER A 38 6.07 -3.94 0.23
C SER A 38 4.65 -4.11 -0.30
N VAL A 39 4.46 -4.23 -1.61
CA VAL A 39 3.13 -4.32 -2.22
C VAL A 39 2.94 -5.67 -2.87
N LEU A 40 1.78 -6.29 -2.61
CA LEU A 40 1.26 -7.45 -3.32
C LEU A 40 0.01 -7.01 -4.09
N THR A 41 -0.23 -7.60 -5.25
CA THR A 41 -1.41 -7.32 -6.05
C THR A 41 -2.18 -8.62 -6.31
N ALA A 42 -3.50 -8.52 -6.39
CA ALA A 42 -4.37 -9.60 -6.82
C ALA A 42 -5.48 -9.04 -7.71
N ALA A 43 -5.85 -9.78 -8.74
CA ALA A 43 -7.08 -9.52 -9.48
C ALA A 43 -8.27 -10.11 -8.73
N ASN A 44 -9.42 -9.44 -8.80
CA ASN A 44 -10.71 -9.97 -8.32
C ASN A 44 -11.49 -10.64 -9.47
#